data_AF-A0A2G8K2S4-F1
#
_entry.id   AF-A0A2G8K2S4-F1
#
_cell.length_a   1.000
_cell.length_b   1.000
_cell.length_c   1.000
_cell.angle_alpha   90.00
_cell.angle_beta   90.00
_cell.angle_gamma   90.00
#
_symmetry.space_group_name_H-M   'P 1'
#
loop_
_entity.id
_entity.type
_entity.pdbx_description
1 polymer ?
#
loop_
_entity_poly.entity_id
_entity_poly.type
_entity_poly.pdbx_seq_one_letter_code
_entity_poly.pdbx_strand_id
1 'polypeptide(L)'
;MEVRFCHKLFCEWYAAHHLAEHVINDDTILEGLNPFDIQYVFRFACGLNPEAAEKIIAYVNNLEDGEKFTILCFLEQTGRIETVLDTIRKICGNDVIFSGSDSKLLQRSTVQLLEMASSNDIEVTRVELYDCVKAVDLNLASLVLSSDIPFPNLSSINELVLYEDGKEVAIPRAQEIVNFAERCDGLKTLGQTMEENYPMTTTNERLKSHNVRNNEEEVTEL
;
A
#
# COMPACT_ATOMS: atom_id res chain seq x y z
N MET A 1 -18.00 32.56 27.50
CA MET A 1 -18.52 31.24 27.07
C MET A 1 -17.38 30.56 26.34
N GLU A 2 -16.90 29.42 26.85
CA GLU A 2 -15.77 28.68 26.28
C GLU A 2 -16.34 27.51 25.47
N VAL A 3 -16.16 27.54 24.15
CA VAL A 3 -16.58 26.43 23.29
C VAL A 3 -15.46 25.39 23.30
N ARG A 4 -15.77 24.17 23.75
CA ARG A 4 -14.82 23.05 23.75
C ARG A 4 -15.31 21.99 22.78
N PHE A 5 -14.50 21.68 21.79
CA PHE A 5 -14.70 20.52 20.94
C PHE A 5 -14.09 19.30 21.64
N CYS A 6 -14.91 18.29 21.94
CA CYS A 6 -14.51 17.20 22.83
C CYS A 6 -13.67 16.11 22.15
N HIS A 7 -13.52 16.14 20.82
CA HIS A 7 -12.80 15.09 20.09
C HIS A 7 -12.09 15.65 18.87
N LYS A 8 -10.77 15.43 18.76
CA LYS A 8 -9.91 15.93 17.67
C LYS A 8 -10.49 15.64 16.29
N LEU A 9 -11.03 14.44 16.09
CA LEU A 9 -11.63 14.04 14.81
C LEU A 9 -12.79 14.93 14.37
N PHE A 10 -13.67 15.38 15.29
CA PHE A 10 -14.76 16.29 14.93
C PHE A 10 -14.22 17.69 14.60
N CYS A 11 -13.17 18.14 15.29
CA CYS A 11 -12.47 19.38 14.94
C CYS A 11 -11.90 19.29 13.53
N GLU A 12 -11.19 18.20 13.21
CA GLU A 12 -10.59 17.99 11.90
C GLU A 12 -11.65 17.86 10.80
N TRP A 13 -12.78 17.20 11.08
CA TRP A 13 -13.92 17.14 10.17
C TRP A 13 -14.55 18.51 9.89
N TYR A 14 -14.72 19.34 10.91
CA TYR A 14 -15.22 20.71 10.73
C TYR A 14 -14.21 21.58 9.96
N ALA A 15 -12.92 21.48 10.29
CA ALA A 15 -11.86 22.17 9.57
C ALA A 15 -11.75 21.72 8.10
N ALA A 16 -12.01 20.44 7.81
CA ALA A 16 -12.02 19.92 6.45
C ALA A 16 -13.06 20.60 5.55
N HIS A 17 -14.23 20.95 6.08
CA HIS A 17 -15.25 21.69 5.33
C HIS A 17 -14.74 23.07 4.94
N HIS A 18 -14.11 23.78 5.90
CA HIS A 18 -13.50 25.07 5.62
C HIS A 18 -12.39 24.94 4.58
N LEU A 19 -11.51 23.95 4.72
CA LEU A 19 -10.43 23.72 3.76
C LEU A 19 -10.98 23.42 2.35
N ALA A 20 -11.95 22.51 2.24
CA ALA A 20 -12.55 22.11 0.97
C ALA A 20 -13.24 23.26 0.23
N GLU A 21 -13.82 24.22 0.95
CA GLU A 21 -14.46 25.39 0.36
C GLU A 21 -13.46 26.45 -0.11
N HIS A 22 -12.38 26.66 0.64
CA HIS A 22 -11.49 27.81 0.43
C HIS A 22 -10.27 27.49 -0.43
N VAL A 23 -9.73 26.27 -0.35
CA VAL A 23 -8.51 25.89 -1.08
C VAL A 23 -8.66 26.02 -2.59
N ILE A 24 -9.88 25.90 -3.12
CA ILE A 24 -10.17 26.05 -4.56
C ILE A 24 -9.75 27.43 -5.08
N ASN A 25 -9.94 28.46 -4.26
CA ASN A 25 -9.68 29.85 -4.64
C ASN A 25 -8.32 30.36 -4.13
N ASP A 26 -7.80 29.75 -3.07
CA ASP A 26 -6.58 30.19 -2.40
C ASP A 26 -5.78 28.98 -1.88
N ASP A 27 -4.88 28.48 -2.72
CA ASP A 27 -3.97 27.36 -2.37
C ASP A 27 -2.98 27.74 -1.25
N THR A 28 -2.79 29.04 -0.95
CA THR A 28 -1.85 29.50 0.09
C THR A 28 -2.29 29.12 1.50
N ILE A 29 -3.57 28.77 1.69
CA ILE A 29 -4.09 28.22 2.96
C ILE A 29 -3.38 26.91 3.37
N LEU A 30 -2.78 26.21 2.40
CA LEU A 30 -2.00 24.99 2.64
C LEU A 30 -0.60 25.31 3.19
N GLU A 31 -0.10 26.55 3.03
CA GLU A 31 1.22 26.94 3.51
C GLU A 31 1.31 26.85 5.04
N GLY A 32 2.30 26.10 5.53
CA GLY A 32 2.51 25.89 6.96
C GLY A 32 1.62 24.83 7.60
N LEU A 33 0.72 24.20 6.84
CA LEU A 33 -0.01 23.02 7.31
C LEU A 33 0.80 21.76 7.03
N ASN A 34 0.98 20.92 8.04
CA ASN A 34 1.57 19.60 7.86
C ASN A 34 0.46 18.55 7.73
N PRO A 35 0.26 17.93 6.55
CA PRO A 35 -0.77 16.91 6.36
C PRO A 35 -0.64 15.74 7.32
N PHE A 36 0.56 15.40 7.78
CA PHE A 36 0.79 14.28 8.69
C PHE A 36 0.28 14.56 10.12
N ASP A 37 0.20 15.83 10.55
CA ASP A 37 -0.28 16.22 11.89
C ASP A 37 -1.82 16.31 11.97
N ILE A 38 -2.45 16.63 10.84
CA ILE A 38 -3.89 16.91 10.69
C ILE A 38 -4.50 16.16 9.51
N GLN A 39 -4.11 14.90 9.37
CA GLN A 39 -4.43 14.09 8.21
C GLN A 39 -5.92 13.96 7.88
N TYR A 40 -6.81 14.03 8.87
CA TYR A 40 -8.24 13.93 8.61
C TYR A 40 -8.79 15.20 7.99
N VAL A 41 -8.18 16.37 8.24
CA VAL A 41 -8.53 17.62 7.55
C VAL A 41 -8.36 17.46 6.05
N PHE A 42 -7.17 17.01 5.64
CA PHE A 42 -6.83 16.83 4.23
C PHE A 42 -7.65 15.73 3.56
N ARG A 43 -7.75 14.56 4.21
CA ARG A 43 -8.51 13.40 3.70
C ARG A 43 -9.98 13.73 3.50
N PHE A 44 -10.63 14.28 4.53
CA PHE A 44 -12.05 14.64 4.42
C PHE A 44 -12.25 15.75 3.40
N ALA A 45 -11.37 16.74 3.31
CA ALA A 45 -11.49 17.78 2.30
C ALA A 45 -11.45 17.20 0.88
N CYS A 46 -10.56 16.24 0.62
CA CYS A 46 -10.51 15.51 -0.65
C CYS A 46 -11.79 14.72 -0.94
N GLY A 47 -12.40 14.11 0.08
CA GLY A 47 -13.68 13.40 -0.08
C GLY A 47 -14.90 14.31 -0.22
N LEU A 48 -14.85 15.52 0.33
CA LEU A 48 -15.94 16.51 0.30
C LEU A 48 -16.04 17.25 -1.03
N ASN A 49 -14.91 17.58 -1.65
CA ASN A 49 -14.89 18.34 -2.90
C ASN A 49 -13.76 17.86 -3.84
N PRO A 50 -14.09 17.36 -5.05
CA PRO A 50 -13.08 16.87 -5.98
C PRO A 50 -12.11 17.93 -6.53
N GLU A 51 -12.54 19.19 -6.69
CA GLU A 51 -11.66 20.30 -7.12
C GLU A 51 -10.67 20.67 -6.01
N ALA A 52 -11.15 20.69 -4.76
CA ALA A 52 -10.27 20.83 -3.59
C ALA A 52 -9.27 19.68 -3.50
N ALA A 53 -9.72 18.44 -3.80
CA ALA A 53 -8.87 17.27 -3.82
C ALA A 53 -7.68 17.44 -4.78
N GLU A 54 -7.92 17.95 -6.00
CA GLU A 54 -6.86 18.18 -6.99
C GLU A 54 -5.79 19.15 -6.47
N LYS A 55 -6.21 20.26 -5.84
CA LYS A 55 -5.29 21.24 -5.23
C LYS A 55 -4.49 20.65 -4.07
N ILE A 56 -5.19 19.97 -3.17
CA ILE A 56 -4.60 19.33 -2.00
C ILE A 56 -3.59 18.26 -2.42
N ILE A 57 -3.95 17.39 -3.37
CA ILE A 57 -3.08 16.34 -3.89
C ILE A 57 -1.85 16.92 -4.56
N ALA A 58 -1.99 17.98 -5.35
CA ALA A 58 -0.87 18.66 -5.96
C ALA A 58 0.10 19.24 -4.91
N TYR A 59 -0.43 19.83 -3.83
CA TYR A 59 0.38 20.31 -2.72
C TYR A 59 1.09 19.17 -1.98
N VAL A 60 0.34 18.14 -1.55
CA VAL A 60 0.88 17.02 -0.79
C VAL A 60 1.96 16.28 -1.56
N ASN A 61 1.78 16.04 -2.87
CA ASN A 61 2.77 15.35 -3.69
C ASN A 61 4.14 16.03 -3.74
N ASN A 62 4.22 17.33 -3.44
CA ASN A 62 5.50 18.06 -3.41
C ASN A 62 6.20 17.98 -2.04
N LEU A 63 5.58 17.35 -1.04
CA LEU A 63 6.17 17.14 0.28
C LEU A 63 6.99 15.85 0.30
N GLU A 64 7.99 15.81 1.19
CA GLU A 64 8.69 14.58 1.54
C GLU A 64 7.68 13.56 2.09
N ASP A 65 7.76 12.31 1.63
CA ASP A 65 6.77 11.24 1.87
C ASP A 65 5.32 11.60 1.42
N GLY A 66 5.15 12.67 0.64
CA GLY A 66 3.85 13.15 0.18
C GLY A 66 3.07 12.10 -0.62
N GLU A 67 3.75 11.37 -1.50
CA GLU A 67 3.16 10.31 -2.34
C GLU A 67 2.37 9.28 -1.51
N LYS A 68 2.95 8.84 -0.39
CA LYS A 68 2.33 7.92 0.57
C LYS A 68 1.05 8.49 1.18
N PHE A 69 1.03 9.79 1.48
CA PHE A 69 -0.16 10.47 1.99
C PHE A 69 -1.21 10.65 0.91
N THR A 70 -0.81 10.91 -0.33
CA THR A 70 -1.73 11.13 -1.44
C THR A 70 -2.64 9.91 -1.67
N ILE A 71 -2.15 8.69 -1.44
CA ILE A 71 -2.96 7.47 -1.40
C ILE A 71 -4.19 7.64 -0.51
N LEU A 72 -4.01 8.18 0.71
CA LEU A 72 -5.09 8.43 1.65
C LEU A 72 -6.13 9.39 1.09
N CYS A 73 -5.71 10.43 0.38
CA CYS A 73 -6.60 11.40 -0.24
C CYS A 73 -7.42 10.81 -1.39
N PHE A 74 -6.81 9.94 -2.20
CA PHE A 74 -7.51 9.29 -3.31
C PHE A 74 -8.61 8.35 -2.82
N LEU A 75 -8.35 7.59 -1.75
CA LEU A 75 -9.32 6.63 -1.19
C LEU A 75 -10.59 7.29 -0.64
N GLU A 76 -10.58 8.60 -0.37
CA GLU A 76 -11.73 9.34 0.14
C GLU A 76 -12.61 9.90 -0.99
N GLN A 77 -12.10 9.99 -2.22
CA GLN A 77 -12.86 10.56 -3.34
C GLN A 77 -13.99 9.61 -3.75
N THR A 78 -15.22 10.10 -3.69
CA THR A 78 -16.40 9.35 -4.14
C THR A 78 -16.79 9.76 -5.57
N GLY A 79 -17.13 8.80 -6.42
CA GLY A 79 -17.68 9.05 -7.76
C GLY A 79 -16.69 9.29 -8.91
N ARG A 80 -15.37 9.24 -8.66
CA ARG A 80 -14.31 9.29 -9.69
C ARG A 80 -13.52 7.97 -9.75
N ILE A 81 -14.23 6.85 -9.92
CA ILE A 81 -13.63 5.51 -9.86
C ILE A 81 -12.51 5.37 -10.90
N GLU A 82 -12.71 5.84 -12.13
CA GLU A 82 -11.70 5.77 -13.19
C GLU A 82 -10.42 6.53 -12.81
N THR A 83 -10.54 7.74 -12.26
CA THR A 83 -9.38 8.54 -11.83
C THR A 83 -8.64 7.89 -10.67
N VAL A 84 -9.37 7.27 -9.74
CA VAL A 84 -8.79 6.49 -8.65
C VAL A 84 -8.05 5.27 -9.21
N LEU A 85 -8.64 4.52 -10.14
CA LEU A 85 -8.00 3.35 -10.75
C LEU A 85 -6.77 3.72 -11.60
N ASP A 86 -6.79 4.82 -12.34
CA ASP A 86 -5.63 5.31 -13.09
C ASP A 86 -4.48 5.71 -12.17
N THR A 87 -4.81 6.27 -11.02
CA THR A 87 -3.84 6.56 -9.97
C THR A 87 -3.27 5.28 -9.38
N ILE A 88 -4.11 4.30 -9.04
CA ILE A 88 -3.67 3.00 -8.53
C ILE A 88 -2.73 2.33 -9.55
N ARG A 89 -3.07 2.33 -10.84
CA ARG A 89 -2.19 1.83 -11.91
C ARG A 89 -0.84 2.54 -11.93
N LYS A 90 -0.83 3.87 -11.79
CA LYS A 90 0.42 4.64 -11.76
C LYS A 90 1.29 4.25 -10.56
N ILE A 91 0.70 4.08 -9.38
CA ILE A 91 1.42 3.71 -8.16
C ILE A 91 1.93 2.27 -8.26
N CYS A 92 1.07 1.32 -8.62
CA CYS A 92 1.40 -0.10 -8.75
C CYS A 92 2.35 -0.42 -9.91
N GLY A 93 2.49 0.49 -10.88
CA GLY A 93 3.48 0.40 -11.95
C GLY A 93 4.92 0.64 -11.48
N ASN A 94 5.10 1.31 -10.33
CA ASN A 94 6.39 1.49 -9.67
C ASN A 94 6.55 0.49 -8.50
N ASP A 95 7.71 0.53 -7.84
CA ASP A 95 7.97 -0.25 -6.63
C ASP A 95 7.14 0.30 -5.46
N VAL A 96 6.35 -0.56 -4.82
CA VAL A 96 5.56 -0.19 -3.64
C VAL A 96 6.31 -0.59 -2.38
N ILE A 97 6.70 0.41 -1.58
CA ILE A 97 7.62 0.23 -0.46
C ILE A 97 6.87 0.32 0.87
N PHE A 98 7.10 -0.66 1.74
CA PHE A 98 6.74 -0.64 3.16
C PHE A 98 8.01 -0.54 4.01
N SER A 99 8.01 0.38 4.96
CA SER A 99 9.06 0.51 5.97
C SER A 99 8.53 0.11 7.35
N GLY A 100 9.40 -0.48 8.17
CA GLY A 100 9.14 -0.75 9.58
C GLY A 100 8.87 0.53 10.39
N SER A 101 9.35 1.68 9.90
CA SER A 101 9.10 3.00 10.47
C SER A 101 7.80 3.67 10.01
N ASP A 102 7.11 3.11 9.01
CA ASP A 102 5.84 3.67 8.54
C ASP A 102 4.78 3.63 9.64
N SER A 103 3.91 4.64 9.68
CA SER A 103 2.78 4.64 10.61
C SER A 103 1.81 3.48 10.33
N LYS A 104 1.13 2.98 11.36
CA LYS A 104 0.08 1.95 11.22
C LYS A 104 -0.99 2.32 10.20
N LEU A 105 -1.32 3.61 10.11
CA LEU A 105 -2.31 4.08 9.16
C LEU A 105 -1.79 4.05 7.73
N LEU A 106 -0.55 4.47 7.51
CA LEU A 106 0.07 4.39 6.20
C LEU A 106 0.14 2.94 5.73
N GLN A 107 0.71 2.03 6.52
CA GLN A 107 0.80 0.61 6.16
C GLN A 107 -0.59 0.03 5.82
N ARG A 108 -1.61 0.31 6.64
CA ARG A 108 -2.99 -0.13 6.37
C ARG A 108 -3.54 0.41 5.05
N SER A 109 -3.26 1.66 4.73
CA SER A 109 -3.83 2.30 3.55
C SER A 109 -3.11 1.87 2.28
N THR A 110 -1.79 1.63 2.35
CA THR A 110 -1.04 1.00 1.27
C THR A 110 -1.52 -0.43 1.02
N VAL A 111 -1.79 -1.23 2.07
CA VAL A 111 -2.43 -2.56 1.92
C VAL A 111 -3.78 -2.44 1.22
N GLN A 112 -4.64 -1.51 1.64
CA GLN A 112 -5.95 -1.30 1.00
C GLN A 112 -5.82 -0.90 -0.47
N LEU A 113 -4.83 -0.08 -0.83
CA LEU A 113 -4.54 0.24 -2.23
C LEU A 113 -4.16 -1.01 -3.02
N LEU A 114 -3.33 -1.89 -2.47
CA LEU A 114 -2.95 -3.14 -3.12
C LEU A 114 -4.13 -4.11 -3.24
N GLU A 115 -5.01 -4.18 -2.23
CA GLU A 115 -6.26 -4.95 -2.29
C GLU A 115 -7.19 -4.42 -3.40
N MET A 116 -7.29 -3.10 -3.55
CA MET A 116 -8.04 -2.49 -4.65
C MET A 116 -7.41 -2.78 -6.00
N ALA A 117 -6.08 -2.74 -6.11
CA ALA A 117 -5.37 -3.14 -7.32
C ALA A 117 -5.70 -4.59 -7.70
N SER A 118 -5.59 -5.51 -6.73
CA SER A 118 -5.92 -6.92 -6.91
C SER A 118 -7.39 -7.14 -7.28
N SER A 119 -8.32 -6.37 -6.71
CA SER A 119 -9.76 -6.50 -6.99
C SER A 119 -10.17 -5.95 -8.36
N ASN A 120 -9.29 -5.18 -9.02
CA ASN A 120 -9.54 -4.55 -10.32
C ASN A 120 -8.56 -5.04 -11.40
N ASP A 121 -7.92 -6.20 -11.18
CA ASP A 121 -6.96 -6.82 -12.10
C ASP A 121 -5.81 -5.87 -12.52
N ILE A 122 -5.40 -4.98 -11.60
CA ILE A 122 -4.26 -4.09 -11.80
C ILE A 122 -3.01 -4.81 -11.31
N GLU A 123 -2.07 -5.04 -12.22
CA GLU A 123 -0.76 -5.63 -11.94
C GLU A 123 0.07 -4.74 -11.01
N VAL A 124 0.70 -5.36 -10.01
CA VAL A 124 1.65 -4.71 -9.09
C VAL A 124 3.04 -5.25 -9.42
N THR A 125 3.90 -4.37 -9.95
CA THR A 125 5.23 -4.75 -10.45
C THR A 125 6.08 -5.38 -9.36
N ARG A 126 6.20 -4.69 -8.22
CA ARG A 126 7.11 -5.08 -7.15
C ARG A 126 6.68 -4.47 -5.82
N VAL A 127 6.72 -5.27 -4.76
CA VAL A 127 6.51 -4.83 -3.38
C VAL A 127 7.77 -5.11 -2.57
N GLU A 128 8.25 -4.09 -1.87
CA GLU A 128 9.42 -4.18 -0.99
C GLU A 128 9.00 -4.01 0.47
N LEU A 129 9.43 -4.92 1.33
CA LEU A 129 9.14 -4.94 2.76
C LEU A 129 10.45 -4.75 3.55
N TYR A 130 10.70 -3.56 4.07
CA TYR A 130 11.91 -3.19 4.82
C TYR A 130 11.71 -3.25 6.33
N ASP A 131 12.31 -4.25 6.99
CA ASP A 131 12.22 -4.53 8.44
C ASP A 131 10.80 -4.37 9.01
N CYS A 132 9.79 -4.70 8.20
CA CYS A 132 8.39 -4.46 8.52
C CYS A 132 7.58 -5.73 8.67
N VAL A 133 8.16 -6.92 8.48
CA VAL A 133 7.47 -8.20 8.70
C VAL A 133 7.70 -8.66 10.13
N LYS A 134 6.62 -8.80 10.90
CA LYS A 134 6.65 -9.29 12.28
C LYS A 134 6.57 -10.81 12.33
N ALA A 135 5.59 -11.39 11.64
CA ALA A 135 5.31 -12.82 11.66
C ALA A 135 4.60 -13.26 10.36
N VAL A 136 4.41 -14.57 10.20
CA VAL A 136 3.59 -15.17 9.14
C VAL A 136 2.38 -15.84 9.77
N ASP A 137 1.18 -15.55 9.27
CA ASP A 137 -0.04 -16.28 9.60
C ASP A 137 -0.38 -17.24 8.45
N LEU A 138 0.00 -18.51 8.61
CA LEU A 138 -0.29 -19.55 7.62
C LEU A 138 -1.74 -20.02 7.64
N ASN A 139 -2.55 -19.67 8.64
CA ASN A 139 -3.99 -20.00 8.61
C ASN A 139 -4.73 -19.00 7.71
N LEU A 140 -4.37 -17.74 7.80
CA LEU A 140 -4.94 -16.65 6.98
C LEU A 140 -4.19 -16.44 5.66
N ALA A 141 -3.08 -17.15 5.44
CA ALA A 141 -2.18 -16.96 4.30
C ALA A 141 -1.80 -15.47 4.14
N SER A 142 -1.33 -14.87 5.24
CA SER A 142 -0.94 -13.45 5.29
C SER A 142 0.36 -13.26 6.04
N LEU A 143 1.15 -12.25 5.65
CA LEU A 143 2.19 -11.73 6.52
C LEU A 143 1.56 -10.80 7.56
N VAL A 144 2.15 -10.72 8.75
CA VAL A 144 1.77 -9.74 9.77
C VAL A 144 2.84 -8.66 9.79
N LEU A 145 2.47 -7.42 9.49
CA LEU A 145 3.41 -6.30 9.53
C LEU A 145 3.74 -5.89 10.97
N SER A 146 4.82 -5.13 11.15
CA SER A 146 5.28 -4.59 12.45
C SER A 146 4.20 -3.79 13.18
N SER A 147 3.25 -3.20 12.44
CA SER A 147 2.10 -2.47 12.96
C SER A 147 0.85 -3.32 13.28
N ASP A 148 0.98 -4.66 13.22
CA ASP A 148 -0.10 -5.65 13.34
C ASP A 148 -1.14 -5.55 12.22
N ILE A 149 -0.79 -4.95 11.09
CA ILE A 149 -1.62 -4.94 9.89
C ILE A 149 -1.36 -6.24 9.11
N PRO A 150 -2.40 -7.00 8.75
CA PRO A 150 -2.24 -8.14 7.86
C PRO A 150 -1.88 -7.63 6.46
N PHE A 151 -0.85 -8.23 5.88
CA PHE A 151 -0.52 -8.10 4.47
C PHE A 151 -1.03 -9.40 3.78
N PRO A 152 -2.17 -9.33 3.08
CA PRO A 152 -2.79 -10.50 2.50
C PRO A 152 -1.98 -11.06 1.34
N ASN A 153 -2.24 -12.32 1.01
CA ASN A 153 -1.89 -12.88 -0.28
C ASN A 153 -2.69 -12.17 -1.38
N LEU A 154 -1.99 -11.44 -2.26
CA LEU A 154 -2.58 -10.71 -3.38
C LEU A 154 -2.05 -11.28 -4.70
N SER A 155 -2.96 -11.76 -5.54
CA SER A 155 -2.64 -12.36 -6.85
C SER A 155 -2.16 -11.35 -7.90
N SER A 156 -2.29 -10.05 -7.63
CA SER A 156 -1.76 -9.01 -8.50
C SER A 156 -0.26 -8.73 -8.33
N ILE A 157 0.38 -9.24 -7.27
CA ILE A 157 1.79 -8.96 -6.96
C ILE A 157 2.70 -9.91 -7.72
N ASN A 158 3.57 -9.36 -8.57
CA ASN A 158 4.56 -10.12 -9.33
C ASN A 158 5.83 -10.43 -8.54
N GLU A 159 6.36 -9.45 -7.82
CA GLU A 159 7.62 -9.58 -7.11
C GLU A 159 7.43 -9.10 -5.67
N LEU A 160 7.90 -9.91 -4.72
CA LEU A 160 7.93 -9.57 -3.31
C LEU A 160 9.37 -9.67 -2.83
N VAL A 161 9.90 -8.56 -2.29
CA VAL A 161 11.26 -8.51 -1.76
C VAL A 161 11.22 -8.14 -0.29
N LEU A 162 11.89 -8.95 0.53
CA LEU A 162 12.01 -8.70 1.97
C LEU A 162 13.44 -8.28 2.29
N TYR A 163 13.56 -7.20 3.04
CA TYR A 163 14.81 -6.71 3.60
C TYR A 163 14.71 -6.83 5.11
N GLU A 164 15.53 -7.70 5.71
CA GLU A 164 15.61 -7.84 7.17
C GLU A 164 16.99 -7.34 7.62
N ASP A 165 17.00 -6.28 8.44
CA ASP A 165 18.25 -5.71 8.95
C ASP A 165 18.80 -6.54 10.13
N GLY A 166 20.08 -6.90 10.06
CA GLY A 166 20.91 -7.36 11.18
C GLY A 166 20.46 -8.64 11.92
N LYS A 167 19.40 -9.31 11.47
CA LYS A 167 18.89 -10.56 12.08
C LYS A 167 19.21 -11.69 11.14
N GLU A 168 20.06 -12.62 11.58
CA GLU A 168 20.15 -13.93 10.93
C GLU A 168 18.72 -14.50 10.85
N VAL A 169 18.15 -14.59 9.65
CA VAL A 169 16.80 -15.12 9.47
C VAL A 169 16.86 -16.57 9.91
N ALA A 170 16.29 -16.85 11.08
CA ALA A 170 16.23 -18.21 11.57
C ALA A 170 15.55 -19.07 10.49
N ILE A 171 16.15 -20.22 10.14
CA ILE A 171 15.64 -21.14 9.11
C ILE A 171 14.11 -21.37 9.20
N PRO A 172 13.50 -21.54 10.40
CA PRO A 172 12.05 -21.66 10.51
C PRO A 172 11.28 -20.46 9.95
N ARG A 173 11.76 -19.23 10.20
CA ARG A 173 11.14 -18.00 9.69
C ARG A 173 11.27 -17.90 8.17
N ALA A 174 12.43 -18.23 7.62
CA ALA A 174 12.62 -18.27 6.16
C ALA A 174 11.65 -19.26 5.51
N GLN A 175 11.46 -20.45 6.11
CA GLN A 175 10.52 -21.45 5.62
C GLN A 175 9.06 -20.96 5.69
N GLU A 176 8.67 -20.25 6.76
CA GLU A 176 7.31 -19.67 6.85
C GLU A 176 7.05 -18.65 5.74
N ILE A 177 8.03 -17.79 5.44
CA ILE A 177 7.92 -16.79 4.35
C ILE A 177 7.81 -17.49 2.99
N VAL A 178 8.60 -18.54 2.76
CA VAL A 178 8.49 -19.35 1.53
C VAL A 178 7.13 -20.02 1.43
N ASN A 179 6.62 -20.61 2.53
CA ASN A 179 5.30 -21.24 2.56
C ASN A 179 4.17 -20.24 2.28
N PHE A 180 4.31 -18.99 2.74
CA PHE A 180 3.40 -17.91 2.38
C PHE A 180 3.49 -17.59 0.88
N ALA A 181 4.70 -17.37 0.36
CA ALA A 181 4.95 -17.04 -1.04
C ALA A 181 4.44 -18.12 -2.00
N GLU A 182 4.54 -19.41 -1.64
CA GLU A 182 4.00 -20.53 -2.44
C GLU A 182 2.47 -20.52 -2.54
N ARG A 183 1.77 -19.80 -1.66
CA ARG A 183 0.32 -19.62 -1.76
C ARG A 183 -0.07 -18.40 -2.58
N CYS A 184 0.89 -17.55 -2.94
CA CYS A 184 0.63 -16.36 -3.74
C CYS A 184 0.62 -16.69 -5.23
N ASP A 185 -0.56 -16.96 -5.79
CA ASP A 185 -0.72 -17.43 -7.18
C ASP A 185 -0.12 -16.48 -8.23
N GLY A 186 -0.10 -15.17 -7.95
CA GLY A 186 0.47 -14.15 -8.83
C GLY A 186 1.98 -13.96 -8.72
N LEU A 187 2.57 -14.47 -7.64
CA LEU A 187 3.95 -14.16 -7.30
C LEU A 187 4.91 -14.92 -8.22
N LYS A 188 5.72 -14.20 -8.97
CA LYS A 188 6.72 -14.73 -9.90
C LYS A 188 8.09 -14.85 -9.22
N THR A 189 8.41 -13.89 -8.36
CA THR A 189 9.73 -13.77 -7.74
C THR A 189 9.61 -13.45 -6.25
N LEU A 190 10.34 -14.20 -5.43
CA LEU A 190 10.58 -13.89 -4.02
C LEU A 190 12.06 -13.54 -3.84
N GLY A 191 12.33 -12.31 -3.41
CA GLY A 191 13.66 -11.84 -3.02
C GLY A 191 13.81 -11.77 -1.51
N GLN A 192 14.97 -12.15 -1.00
CA GLN A 192 15.39 -11.84 0.37
C GLN A 192 16.80 -11.26 0.32
N THR A 193 16.99 -10.08 0.92
CA THR A 193 18.31 -9.43 1.00
C THR A 193 18.69 -9.20 2.45
N MET A 194 19.90 -9.65 2.81
CA MET A 194 20.58 -9.36 4.07
C MET A 194 21.67 -8.33 3.74
N GLU A 195 21.83 -7.26 4.53
CA GLU A 195 23.00 -6.39 4.38
C GLU A 195 24.27 -7.13 4.85
N GLU A 196 24.86 -7.87 3.90
CA GLU A 196 26.28 -7.89 3.51
C GLU A 196 26.55 -9.19 2.70
N ASN A 197 26.55 -9.03 1.37
CA ASN A 197 26.86 -10.00 0.30
C ASN A 197 25.66 -10.67 -0.40
N TYR A 198 25.52 -10.29 -1.69
CA TYR A 198 24.80 -10.93 -2.79
C TYR A 198 23.27 -11.09 -2.65
N PRO A 199 22.48 -10.65 -3.64
CA PRO A 199 21.05 -10.99 -3.69
C PRO A 199 20.90 -12.51 -3.83
N MET A 200 20.25 -13.14 -2.85
CA MET A 200 19.77 -14.51 -2.99
C MET A 200 18.41 -14.46 -3.69
N THR A 201 18.44 -14.33 -5.01
CA THR A 201 17.24 -14.44 -5.83
C THR A 201 16.86 -15.91 -5.96
N THR A 202 15.82 -16.36 -5.26
CA THR A 202 15.29 -17.71 -5.48
C THR A 202 14.21 -17.62 -6.55
N THR A 203 14.54 -18.03 -7.78
CA THR A 203 13.52 -18.25 -8.80
C THR A 203 12.86 -19.58 -8.48
N ASN A 204 11.57 -19.58 -8.11
CA ASN A 204 10.90 -20.81 -7.77
C ASN A 204 10.60 -21.61 -9.05
N GLU A 205 11.43 -22.62 -9.35
CA GLU A 205 11.26 -23.51 -10.51
C GLU A 205 9.97 -24.34 -10.42
N ARG A 206 9.37 -24.50 -9.24
CA ARG A 206 8.09 -25.21 -9.07
C ARG A 206 6.87 -24.35 -9.43
N LEU A 207 6.97 -23.02 -9.39
CA LEU A 207 5.92 -22.11 -9.90
C LEU A 207 5.77 -22.20 -11.42
N LYS A 208 6.88 -22.42 -12.15
CA LYS A 208 6.83 -22.70 -13.60
C LYS A 208 6.16 -24.04 -13.93
N SER A 209 6.28 -25.03 -13.05
CA SER A 209 5.81 -26.40 -13.30
C SER A 209 4.29 -26.63 -13.15
N HIS A 210 3.54 -25.65 -12.62
CA HIS A 210 2.07 -25.69 -12.55
C HIS A 210 1.39 -25.04 -13.77
N ASN A 211 2.02 -24.04 -14.40
CA ASN A 211 1.49 -23.43 -15.64
C ASN A 211 1.75 -24.26 -16.91
N VAL A 212 2.71 -25.19 -16.89
CA VAL A 212 2.92 -26.12 -18.03
C VAL A 212 1.94 -27.30 -17.96
N ARG A 213 1.58 -27.77 -16.76
CA ARG A 213 0.63 -28.88 -16.60
C ARG A 213 -0.83 -28.52 -16.92
N ASN A 214 -1.23 -27.26 -16.72
CA ASN A 214 -2.58 -26.82 -17.08
C ASN A 214 -2.77 -26.52 -18.59
N ASN A 215 -1.70 -26.50 -19.39
CA ASN A 215 -1.77 -26.28 -20.84
C ASN A 215 -1.63 -27.58 -21.67
N GLU A 216 -1.38 -28.74 -21.04
CA GLU A 216 -1.27 -30.03 -21.73
C GLU A 216 -2.53 -30.93 -21.56
N GLU A 217 -3.49 -30.58 -20.69
CA GLU A 217 -4.73 -31.36 -20.50
C GLU A 217 -5.95 -30.87 -21.30
N GLU A 218 -5.85 -29.79 -22.11
CA GLU A 218 -6.97 -29.31 -22.95
C GLU A 218 -6.83 -29.59 -24.46
N VAL A 219 -5.87 -30.43 -24.88
CA VAL A 219 -5.77 -30.91 -26.27
C VAL A 219 -5.66 -32.43 -26.32
N THR A 220 -6.68 -33.14 -25.81
CA THR A 220 -7.00 -34.52 -26.24
C THR A 220 -8.39 -34.93 -25.75
N GLU A 221 -9.44 -34.28 -26.24
CA GLU A 221 -10.76 -34.90 -26.41
C GLU A 221 -11.65 -34.01 -27.30
N LEU A 222 -11.55 -34.24 -28.62
CA LEU A 222 -12.62 -34.31 -29.65
C LEU A 222 -12.01 -34.22 -31.06
#